data_AF-A0A957WRM0-F1
#
_entry.id   AF-A0A957WRM0-F1
#
_cell.length_a   1.000
_cell.length_b   1.000
_cell.length_c   1.000
_cell.angle_alpha   90.00
_cell.angle_beta   90.00
_cell.angle_gamma   90.00
#
_symmetry.space_group_name_H-M   'P 1'
#
loop_
_entity.id
_entity.type
_entity.pdbx_description
1 polymer ?
#
loop_
_entity_poly.entity_id
_entity_poly.type
_entity_poly.pdbx_seq_one_letter_code
_entity_poly.pdbx_strand_id
1 'polypeptide(L)'
;MLVVTQQTLDDFAGAHHQVFWERISNIFKTKTGELLSFYAVQRVLGFHAMTAKGLQEIEVDQIIGSVGRHREFTRSFLPKDKRVASRWRQVDEL
;
A
#
# COMPACT_ATOMS: atom_id res chain seq x y z
N MET A 1 21.69 -6.25 -12.97
CA MET A 1 20.52 -6.11 -13.85
C MET A 1 19.83 -4.81 -13.46
N LEU A 2 20.08 -3.71 -14.18
CA LEU A 2 19.69 -2.34 -13.82
C LEU A 2 18.90 -1.72 -14.97
N VAL A 3 17.60 -2.00 -15.07
CA VAL A 3 16.73 -1.41 -16.11
C VAL A 3 15.45 -0.78 -15.52
N VAL A 4 15.18 -0.90 -14.22
CA VAL A 4 13.88 -0.55 -13.63
C VAL A 4 13.97 0.63 -12.64
N THR A 5 14.50 1.78 -13.07
CA THR A 5 14.52 2.98 -12.19
C THR A 5 13.76 4.17 -12.77
N GLN A 6 13.65 4.25 -14.10
CA GLN A 6 12.93 5.35 -14.74
C GLN A 6 11.43 5.06 -14.88
N GLN A 7 11.09 3.81 -15.16
CA GLN A 7 9.71 3.36 -15.35
C GLN A 7 8.89 3.50 -14.05
N THR A 8 9.46 3.14 -12.90
CA THR A 8 8.79 3.27 -11.59
C THR A 8 8.59 4.72 -11.13
N LEU A 9 9.41 5.65 -11.62
CA LEU A 9 9.22 7.10 -11.37
C LEU A 9 8.05 7.65 -12.18
N ASP A 10 7.95 7.25 -13.45
CA ASP A 10 6.85 7.65 -14.33
C ASP A 10 5.53 6.99 -13.90
N ASP A 11 5.59 5.74 -13.46
CA ASP A 11 4.46 5.01 -12.88
C ASP A 11 3.99 5.63 -11.56
N PHE A 12 4.91 6.06 -10.68
CA PHE A 12 4.56 6.81 -9.48
C PHE A 12 3.88 8.15 -9.81
N ALA A 13 4.38 8.89 -10.81
CA ALA A 13 3.78 10.14 -11.24
C ALA A 13 2.37 9.92 -11.80
N GLY A 14 2.17 8.89 -12.63
CA GLY A 14 0.86 8.48 -13.15
C GLY A 14 -0.12 8.07 -12.04
N ALA A 15 0.33 7.23 -11.12
CA ALA A 15 -0.45 6.77 -9.97
C ALA A 15 -0.87 7.94 -9.06
N HIS A 16 0.00 8.92 -8.85
CA HIS A 16 -0.31 10.10 -8.05
C HIS A 16 -1.37 11.00 -8.72
N HIS A 17 -1.40 11.07 -10.06
CA HIS A 17 -2.48 11.74 -10.78
C HIS A 17 -3.80 10.97 -10.74
N GLN A 18 -3.76 9.63 -10.67
CA GLN A 18 -4.96 8.82 -10.48
C GLN A 18 -5.60 9.01 -9.11
N VAL A 19 -4.82 9.24 -8.04
CA VAL A 19 -5.34 9.58 -6.69
C VAL A 19 -6.29 10.77 -6.72
N PHE A 20 -5.95 11.79 -7.52
CA PHE A 20 -6.75 12.99 -7.65
C PHE A 20 -8.14 12.67 -8.26
N TRP A 21 -8.18 11.93 -9.36
CA TRP A 21 -9.43 11.51 -10.00
C TRP A 21 -10.22 10.54 -9.14
N GLU A 22 -9.54 9.62 -8.45
CA GLU A 22 -10.18 8.68 -7.52
C GLU A 22 -10.87 9.43 -6.38
N ARG A 23 -10.22 10.45 -5.80
CA ARG A 23 -10.79 11.33 -4.77
C ARG A 23 -12.03 12.06 -5.27
N ILE A 24 -12.00 12.65 -6.46
CA ILE A 24 -13.18 13.30 -7.06
C ILE A 24 -14.32 12.30 -7.21
N SER A 25 -14.04 11.11 -7.75
CA SER A 25 -15.07 10.09 -7.96
C SER A 25 -15.67 9.54 -6.65
N ASN A 26 -14.87 9.45 -5.58
CA ASN A 26 -15.28 9.01 -4.25
C ASN A 26 -16.06 10.08 -3.46
N ILE A 27 -16.06 11.34 -3.89
CA ILE A 27 -17.00 12.35 -3.35
C ILE A 27 -18.40 12.08 -3.91
N PHE A 28 -18.51 11.71 -5.19
CA PHE A 28 -19.78 11.41 -5.84
C PHE A 28 -20.33 10.02 -5.50
N LYS A 29 -19.45 9.05 -5.26
CA LYS A 29 -19.80 7.71 -4.78
C LYS A 29 -19.58 7.71 -3.27
N THR A 30 -20.63 7.73 -2.45
CA THR A 30 -20.61 7.65 -0.97
C THR A 30 -19.88 6.39 -0.46
N LYS A 31 -18.58 6.28 -0.72
CA LYS A 31 -17.68 5.19 -0.40
C LYS A 31 -16.53 5.82 0.37
N THR A 32 -16.20 5.24 1.51
CA THR A 32 -15.01 5.63 2.27
C THR A 32 -13.77 5.41 1.38
N GLY A 33 -13.16 6.50 0.91
CA GLY A 33 -11.95 6.47 0.07
C GLY A 33 -10.68 6.11 0.83
N GLU A 34 -10.79 5.81 2.13
CA GLU A 34 -9.68 5.41 2.98
C GLU A 34 -9.45 3.90 2.90
N LEU A 35 -8.17 3.51 2.93
CA LEU A 35 -7.78 2.13 3.04
C LEU A 35 -8.09 1.64 4.46
N LEU A 36 -8.67 0.44 4.55
CA LEU A 36 -8.96 -0.17 5.85
C LEU A 36 -7.67 -0.54 6.57
N SER A 37 -7.65 -0.33 7.88
CA SER A 37 -6.56 -0.80 8.73
C SER A 37 -6.57 -2.33 8.78
N PHE A 38 -5.41 -2.94 8.47
CA PHE A 38 -5.20 -4.38 8.61
C PHE A 38 -5.63 -4.88 9.99
N TYR A 39 -5.20 -4.20 11.07
CA TYR A 39 -5.53 -4.59 12.45
C TYR A 39 -7.03 -4.45 12.77
N ALA A 40 -7.72 -3.48 12.15
CA ALA A 40 -9.16 -3.34 12.33
C ALA A 40 -9.90 -4.50 11.66
N VAL A 41 -9.53 -4.83 10.42
CA VAL A 41 -10.09 -5.97 9.68
C VAL A 41 -9.79 -7.28 10.41
N GLN A 42 -8.56 -7.47 10.89
CA GLN A 42 -8.15 -8.64 11.66
C GLN A 42 -9.02 -8.85 12.91
N ARG A 43 -9.31 -7.76 13.64
CA ARG A 43 -10.15 -7.79 14.84
C ARG A 43 -11.61 -8.11 14.52
N VAL A 44 -12.17 -7.49 13.49
CA VAL A 44 -13.58 -7.70 13.09
C VAL A 44 -13.81 -9.11 12.57
N LEU A 45 -12.91 -9.61 11.73
CA LEU A 45 -13.02 -10.96 11.16
C LEU A 45 -12.73 -12.05 12.20
N GLY A 46 -12.25 -11.68 13.39
CA GLY A 46 -11.91 -12.64 14.43
C GLY A 46 -10.92 -13.67 13.87
N PHE A 47 -9.81 -13.22 13.27
CA PHE A 47 -8.70 -14.09 12.89
C PHE A 47 -8.14 -14.78 14.15
N HIS A 48 -8.78 -15.89 14.54
CA HIS A 48 -8.38 -16.73 15.67
C HIS A 48 -7.39 -17.81 15.24
N ALA A 49 -7.20 -18.00 13.93
CA ALA A 49 -6.29 -18.99 13.36
C ALA A 49 -5.10 -18.32 12.66
N MET A 50 -4.28 -17.60 13.41
CA MET A 50 -2.87 -17.50 13.03
C MET A 50 -2.26 -18.85 13.33
N THR A 51 -2.12 -19.70 12.31
CA THR A 51 -1.35 -20.93 12.48
C THR A 51 0.10 -20.53 12.71
N ALA A 52 0.59 -20.76 13.94
CA ALA A 52 2.00 -20.57 14.24
C ALA A 52 2.81 -21.46 13.28
N LYS A 53 3.56 -20.84 12.37
CA LYS A 53 4.46 -21.52 11.43
C LYS A 53 5.84 -21.82 12.06
N GLY A 54 5.99 -21.56 13.36
CA GLY A 54 7.29 -21.56 14.03
C GLY A 54 8.06 -20.27 13.78
N LEU A 55 9.29 -20.22 14.30
CA LEU A 55 10.24 -19.15 14.00
C LEU A 55 10.74 -19.34 12.55
N GLN A 56 10.65 -18.29 11.74
CA GLN A 56 11.22 -18.25 10.40
C GLN A 56 12.19 -17.08 10.33
N GLU A 57 13.43 -17.37 9.99
CA GLU A 57 14.42 -16.34 9.66
C GLU A 57 14.09 -15.75 8.30
N ILE A 58 14.10 -14.42 8.21
CA ILE A 58 13.86 -13.69 6.97
C ILE A 58 14.94 -12.63 6.83
N GLU A 59 15.39 -12.41 5.60
CA GLU A 59 16.30 -11.32 5.28
C GLU A 59 15.61 -9.97 5.55
N VAL A 60 16.37 -9.01 6.06
CA VAL A 60 15.82 -7.70 6.47
C VAL A 60 15.27 -6.93 5.27
N ASP A 61 15.87 -7.10 4.09
CA ASP A 61 15.43 -6.49 2.84
C ASP A 61 14.08 -7.05 2.33
N GLN A 62 13.67 -8.23 2.80
CA GLN A 62 12.35 -8.82 2.54
C GLN A 62 11.27 -8.29 3.49
N ILE A 63 11.59 -7.40 4.44
CA ILE A 63 10.60 -6.78 5.33
C ILE A 63 9.99 -5.55 4.65
N ILE A 64 9.02 -5.81 3.79
CA ILE A 64 8.39 -4.85 2.86
C ILE A 64 6.91 -4.58 3.20
N GLY A 65 6.27 -3.65 2.49
CA GLY A 65 4.82 -3.45 2.53
C GLY A 65 4.32 -2.27 3.37
N SER A 66 2.99 -2.18 3.53
CA SER A 66 2.27 -1.01 4.08
C SER A 66 1.45 -1.29 5.34
N VAL A 67 1.67 -2.44 5.99
CA VAL A 67 0.95 -2.79 7.23
C VAL A 67 1.16 -1.69 8.28
N GLY A 68 0.06 -1.18 8.85
CA GLY A 68 0.06 -0.05 9.79
C GLY A 68 0.01 1.35 9.13
N ARG A 69 0.25 1.47 7.83
CA ARG A 69 0.34 2.74 7.08
C ARG A 69 -0.88 3.06 6.23
N HIS A 70 -2.02 2.43 6.50
CA HIS A 70 -3.28 2.62 5.76
C HIS A 70 -3.68 4.09 5.48
N ARG A 71 -3.31 5.03 6.36
CA ARG A 71 -3.59 6.46 6.18
C ARG A 71 -2.82 7.13 5.03
N GLU A 72 -1.67 6.56 4.65
CA GLU A 72 -0.78 7.07 3.60
C GLU A 72 -1.23 6.64 2.20
N PHE A 73 -2.24 5.76 2.10
CA PHE A 73 -2.72 5.19 0.84
C PHE A 73 -4.22 5.41 0.64
N THR A 74 -4.67 5.47 -0.61
CA THR A 74 -6.09 5.37 -0.96
C THR A 74 -6.58 3.93 -0.82
N ARG A 75 -7.90 3.74 -0.88
CA ARG A 75 -8.51 2.41 -0.93
C ARG A 75 -7.94 1.51 -2.05
N SER A 76 -7.50 2.10 -3.16
CA SER A 76 -6.88 1.39 -4.28
C SER A 76 -5.35 1.31 -4.17
N PHE A 77 -4.80 1.44 -2.95
CA PHE A 77 -3.36 1.39 -2.66
C PHE A 77 -2.50 2.46 -3.36
N LEU A 78 -3.12 3.56 -3.81
CA LEU A 78 -2.37 4.65 -4.43
C LEU A 78 -1.74 5.56 -3.35
N PRO A 79 -0.49 6.02 -3.54
CA PRO A 79 0.22 6.83 -2.54
C PRO A 79 -0.35 8.25 -2.45
N LYS A 80 -0.73 8.69 -1.24
CA LYS A 80 -1.30 10.03 -0.99
C LYS A 80 -0.25 11.12 -0.78
N ASP A 81 0.96 10.75 -0.37
CA ASP A 81 2.03 11.68 0.02
C ASP A 81 3.30 11.36 -0.78
N LYS A 82 4.01 12.40 -1.22
CA LYS A 82 5.29 12.23 -1.94
C LYS A 82 6.36 11.54 -1.08
N ARG A 83 6.27 11.63 0.25
CA ARG A 83 7.21 11.00 1.19
C ARG A 83 7.18 9.47 1.15
N VAL A 84 6.08 8.85 0.70
CA VAL A 84 6.01 7.39 0.53
C VAL A 84 6.53 6.91 -0.82
N ALA A 85 6.97 7.79 -1.72
CA ALA A 85 7.43 7.42 -3.06
C ALA A 85 8.55 6.37 -3.06
N SER A 86 9.59 6.58 -2.24
CA SER A 86 10.73 5.65 -2.19
C SER A 86 10.32 4.27 -1.65
N ARG A 87 9.37 4.21 -0.71
CA ARG A 87 8.86 2.95 -0.15
C ARG A 87 7.89 2.26 -1.09
N TRP A 88 7.06 3.01 -1.79
CA TRP A 88 6.12 2.47 -2.77
C TRP A 88 6.86 1.79 -3.91
N ARG A 89 7.98 2.38 -4.38
CA ARG A 89 8.87 1.74 -5.35
C ARG A 89 9.40 0.38 -4.89
N GLN A 90 9.82 0.27 -3.63
CA GLN A 90 10.25 -1.02 -3.08
C GLN A 90 9.15 -2.09 -3.07
N VAL A 91 7.88 -1.70 -3.02
CA VAL A 91 6.75 -2.64 -3.09
C VAL A 91 6.44 -3.03 -4.54
N ASP A 92 6.60 -2.09 -5.47
CA ASP A 92 6.32 -2.27 -6.91
C ASP A 92 7.44 -3.05 -7.63
N GLU A 93 8.67 -2.98 -7.12
CA GLU A 93 9.86 -3.65 -7.69
C GLU A 93 9.99 -5.15 -7.34
N LEU A 94 9.03 -5.73 -6.61
CA LEU A 94 9.01 -7.15 -6.22
C LEU A 94 8.07 -7.99 -7.08
#